data_AF-A0A426XNS8-F1
#
_entry.id   AF-A0A426XNS8-F1
#
_cell.length_a   1.000
_cell.length_b   1.000
_cell.length_c   1.000
_cell.angle_alpha   90.00
_cell.angle_beta   90.00
_cell.angle_gamma   90.00
#
_symmetry.space_group_name_H-M   'P 1'
#
loop_
_entity.id
_entity.type
_entity.pdbx_description
1 polymer ?
#
loop_
_entity_poly.entity_id
_entity_poly.type
_entity_poly.pdbx_seq_one_letter_code
_entity_poly.pdbx_strand_id
1 'polypeptide(L)' 'LRFHPNKELVNYYLKRKVSDRLLYIDAITEVDLCKCEPWELPGRFCLHSRDLEWYFLCPIDRKNLNRSHTNHATARGY' A
#
# COMPACT_ATOMS: atom_id res chain seq x y z
N LEU A 1 20.28 1.33 2.63
CA LEU A 1 19.46 2.50 2.26
C LEU A 1 18.05 2.24 2.77
N ARG A 2 17.50 3.09 3.63
CA ARG A 2 16.11 2.99 4.08
C ARG A 2 15.20 3.74 3.12
N PHE A 3 14.10 3.13 2.70
CA PHE A 3 13.11 3.85 1.91
C PHE A 3 12.40 4.87 2.79
N HIS A 4 12.54 6.16 2.47
CA HIS A 4 11.87 7.25 3.18
C HIS A 4 11.16 8.14 2.15
N PRO A 5 9.89 7.87 1.85
CA PRO A 5 9.19 8.57 0.79
C PRO A 5 8.93 10.02 1.18
N ASN A 6 9.42 10.93 0.34
CA ASN A 6 9.01 12.33 0.36
C ASN A 6 7.75 12.52 -0.50
N LYS A 7 7.15 13.72 -0.47
CA LYS A 7 5.96 14.03 -1.27
C LYS A 7 6.14 13.77 -2.76
N GLU A 8 7.33 14.05 -3.29
CA GLU A 8 7.65 13.85 -4.70
C GLU A 8 7.67 12.37 -5.08
N LEU A 9 8.22 11.53 -4.21
CA LEU A 9 8.30 10.10 -4.40
C LEU A 9 6.91 9.47 -4.36
N VAL A 10 6.07 9.85 -3.40
CA VAL A 10 4.66 9.42 -3.37
C VAL A 10 3.94 9.81 -4.67
N ASN A 11 4.10 11.07 -5.11
CA ASN A 11 3.50 11.55 -6.36
C ASN A 11 4.02 10.78 -7.59
N TYR A 12 5.30 10.45 -7.62
CA TYR A 12 5.91 9.64 -8.69
C TYR A 12 5.26 8.26 -8.80
N TYR A 13 5.14 7.54 -7.67
CA TYR A 13 4.54 6.21 -7.64
C TYR A 13 3.06 6.25 -8.05
N LEU A 14 2.29 7.19 -7.52
CA LEU A 14 0.87 7.35 -7.84
C LEU A 14 0.66 7.69 -9.33
N LYS A 15 1.40 8.68 -9.87
CA LYS A 15 1.27 9.07 -11.27
C LYS A 15 1.62 7.92 -12.21
N ARG A 16 2.68 7.16 -11.92
CA ARG A 16 3.03 5.99 -12.73
C ARG A 16 1.99 4.91 -12.66
N LYS A 17 1.46 4.61 -11.47
CA LYS A 17 0.40 3.61 -11.29
C LYS A 17 -0.87 3.97 -12.09
N VAL A 18 -1.34 5.21 -12.01
CA VAL A 18 -2.52 5.69 -12.75
C VAL A 18 -2.28 5.69 -14.27
N SER A 19 -1.04 5.90 -14.69
CA SER A 19 -0.65 5.88 -16.11
C SER A 19 -0.30 4.49 -16.64
N ASP A 20 -0.50 3.43 -15.84
CA ASP A 20 -0.09 2.05 -16.13
C ASP A 20 1.38 1.90 -16.57
N ARG A 21 2.26 2.72 -15.97
CA ARG A 21 3.70 2.71 -16.27
C ARG A 21 4.44 1.86 -15.25
N LEU A 22 5.39 1.07 -15.74
CA LEU A 22 6.30 0.29 -14.91
C LEU A 22 7.01 1.17 -13.87
N LEU A 23 7.14 0.68 -12.65
CA LEU A 23 7.93 1.30 -11.60
C LEU A 23 9.39 0.89 -11.78
N TYR A 24 10.31 1.84 -11.64
CA TYR A 24 11.74 1.54 -11.76
C TYR A 24 12.30 0.83 -10.51
N ILE A 25 11.56 0.92 -9.40
CA ILE A 25 11.90 0.36 -8.10
C ILE A 25 10.61 -0.24 -7.53
N ASP A 26 10.62 -1.53 -7.22
CA ASP A 26 9.50 -2.23 -6.58
C ASP A 26 9.45 -1.97 -5.06
N ALA A 27 9.53 -0.70 -4.67
CA ALA A 27 9.52 -0.30 -3.25
C ALA A 27 8.11 -0.20 -2.65
N ILE A 28 7.06 -0.25 -3.47
CA ILE A 28 5.68 -0.12 -3.00
C ILE A 28 4.84 -1.18 -3.70
N THR A 29 4.30 -2.13 -2.92
CA THR A 29 3.46 -3.23 -3.43
C THR A 29 1.98 -2.82 -3.40
N GLU A 30 1.21 -3.26 -4.38
CA GLU A 30 -0.25 -3.06 -4.38
C GLU A 30 -0.93 -4.11 -3.50
N VAL A 31 -1.74 -3.66 -2.54
CA VAL A 31 -2.45 -4.52 -1.59
C VAL A 31 -3.83 -3.94 -1.31
N ASP A 32 -4.87 -4.76 -1.44
CA ASP A 32 -6.21 -4.41 -0.96
C ASP A 32 -6.24 -4.55 0.57
N LEU A 33 -6.04 -3.42 1.26
CA LEU A 33 -6.00 -3.39 2.73
C LEU A 33 -7.30 -3.93 3.32
N CYS A 34 -8.46 -3.72 2.69
CA CYS A 34 -9.74 -4.22 3.20
C CYS A 34 -9.85 -5.75 3.22
N LYS A 35 -8.97 -6.46 2.49
CA LYS A 35 -8.98 -7.93 2.40
C LYS A 35 -7.77 -8.59 3.05
N CYS A 36 -6.88 -7.81 3.65
CA CYS A 36 -5.64 -8.32 4.24
C CYS A 36 -5.60 -8.01 5.72
N GLU A 37 -5.19 -8.99 6.51
CA GLU A 37 -4.93 -8.77 7.93
C GLU A 37 -3.62 -7.96 8.11
N PRO A 38 -3.52 -7.10 9.14
CA PRO A 38 -2.33 -6.29 9.36
C PRO A 38 -1.03 -7.11 9.46
N TRP A 39 -1.08 -8.30 10.07
CA TRP A 39 0.07 -9.20 10.21
C TRP A 39 0.45 -9.95 8.92
N GLU A 40 -0.41 -9.95 7.89
CA GLU A 40 -0.09 -10.52 6.58
C GLU A 40 0.68 -9.53 5.71
N LEU A 41 0.58 -8.22 5.99
CA LEU A 41 1.19 -7.16 5.20
C LEU A 41 2.71 -7.32 5.04
N PRO A 42 3.50 -7.65 6.08
CA PRO A 42 4.95 -7.82 5.94
C PRO A 42 5.32 -8.91 4.94
N GLY A 43 4.54 -10.00 4.88
CA GLY A 43 4.77 -11.11 3.95
C GLY A 43 4.40 -10.80 2.50
N ARG A 44 3.65 -9.70 2.25
CA ARG A 44 3.27 -9.26 0.91
C ARG A 44 4.28 -8.32 0.27
N PHE A 45 5.26 -7.85 1.03
CA PHE A 45 6.22 -6.88 0.52
C PHE A 45 7.28 -7.57 -0.35
N CYS A 46 7.44 -7.11 -1.59
CA CYS A 46 8.30 -7.75 -2.59
C CYS A 46 9.79 -7.70 -2.22
N LEU A 47 10.21 -6.67 -1.48
CA LEU A 47 11.59 -6.53 -1.05
C LEU A 47 11.78 -7.19 0.31
N HIS A 48 12.71 -8.13 0.42
CA HIS A 48 13.21 -8.58 1.72
C HIS A 48 14.06 -7.47 2.36
N SER A 49 13.38 -6.43 2.87
CA SER A 49 14.01 -5.38 3.66
C SER A 49 13.98 -5.74 5.14
N ARG A 50 15.04 -5.36 5.86
CA ARG A 50 15.05 -5.39 7.34
C ARG A 50 14.35 -4.16 7.94
N ASP A 51 13.74 -3.33 7.10
CA ASP A 51 12.98 -2.17 7.53
C ASP A 51 11.75 -2.60 8.34
N LEU A 52 11.40 -1.81 9.35
CA LEU A 52 10.22 -2.01 10.20
C LEU A 52 8.98 -1.28 9.65
N GLU A 53 9.12 -0.63 8.50
CA GLU A 53 8.10 0.20 7.85
C GLU A 53 7.92 -0.27 6.41
N TRP A 54 6.66 -0.46 6.00
CA TRP A 54 6.28 -0.87 4.66
C TRP A 54 5.25 0.08 4.08
N TYR A 55 5.35 0.31 2.78
CA TYR A 55 4.44 1.19 2.05
C TYR A 55 3.66 0.36 1.02
N PHE A 56 2.36 0.59 0.94
CA PHE A 56 1.47 -0.12 0.04
C PHE A 56 0.63 0.85 -0.78
N LEU A 57 0.34 0.49 -2.04
CA LEU A 57 -0.72 1.11 -2.82
C LEU A 57 -2.02 0.35 -2.55
N CYS A 58 -3.01 1.02 -1.98
CA CYS A 58 -4.33 0.43 -1.79
C CYS A 58 -5.27 0.90 -2.89
N PRO A 59 -5.90 0.00 -3.66
CA PRO A 59 -7.02 0.37 -4.52
C PRO A 59 -8.14 0.93 -3.66
N ILE A 60 -8.50 2.19 -3.92
CA ILE A 60 -9.65 2.80 -3.25
C ILE A 60 -10.86 2.63 -4.19
N ASP A 61 -11.70 1.65 -3.89
CA ASP A 61 -13.03 1.56 -4.51
C ASP A 61 -13.89 2.76 -4.04
N ARG A 62 -14.77 3.26 -4.90
CA ARG A 62 -15.80 4.25 -4.58
C ARG A 62 -16.67 3.83 -3.39
N LYS A 63 -16.83 2.52 -3.16
CA LYS A 63 -17.50 1.96 -1.98
C LYS A 63 -16.71 2.17 -0.68
N ASN A 64 -15.37 2.21 -0.76
CA ASN A 64 -14.48 2.46 0.37
C ASN A 64 -14.33 3.96 0.69
N LEU A 65 -14.54 4.85 -0.29
CA LEU A 65 -14.53 6.32 -0.07
C LEU A 65 -15.67 6.81 0.84
N ASN A 66 -16.84 6.16 0.77
CA ASN A 66 -18.00 6.51 1.59
C ASN A 66 -17.95 5.94 3.01
N ARG A 67 -17.04 4.99 3.27
CA ARG A 67 -16.75 4.53 4.63
C ARG A 67 -15.81 5.56 5.24
N SER A 68 -16.38 6.62 5.83
CA SER A 68 -15.68 7.43 6.83
C SER A 68 -14.88 6.49 7.73
N HIS A 69 -13.65 6.87 8.08
CA HIS A 69 -12.54 6.13 8.74
C HIS A 69 -12.86 5.26 9.99
N THR A 70 -14.00 4.60 10.05
CA THR A 70 -14.48 3.88 11.20
C THR A 70 -14.68 2.44 10.80
N ASN A 71 -13.76 1.66 11.33
CA ASN A 71 -13.77 0.21 11.40
C ASN A 71 -13.28 -0.40 10.07
N HIS A 72 -12.00 -0.80 10.10
CA HIS A 72 -11.37 -1.69 9.12
C HIS A 72 -11.70 -3.12 9.53
N ALA A 73 -12.75 -3.69 8.92
CA ALA A 73 -13.11 -5.08 9.19
C ALA A 73 -12.30 -5.93 8.23
N THR A 74 -11.35 -6.68 8.75
CA THR A 74 -10.72 -7.77 8.02
C THR A 74 -11.54 -9.04 8.21
N ALA A 75 -11.22 -10.11 7.48
CA ALA A 75 -12.00 -11.35 7.54
C ALA A 75 -12.05 -11.94 8.97
N ARG A 76 -11.08 -11.61 9.83
CA ARG A 76 -11.00 -12.08 11.22
C ARG A 76 -11.29 -11.02 12.29
N GLY A 77 -11.67 -9.78 11.96
CA GLY A 77 -12.15 -8.85 13.01
C GLY A 77 -12.16 -7.36 12.68
N TYR A 78 -12.31 -6.57 13.75
CA TYR A 78 -12.17 -5.11 13.88
C TYR A 78 -11.16 -4.79 14.97
#